data_AF-A0A2K5QMK0-F1
#
_entry.id   AF-A0A2K5QMK0-F1
#
_cell.length_a   1.000
_cell.length_b   1.000
_cell.length_c   1.000
_cell.angle_alpha   90.00
_cell.angle_beta   90.00
_cell.angle_gamma   90.00
#
_symmetry.space_group_name_H-M   'P 1'
#
loop_
_entity.id
_entity.type
_entity.pdbx_description
1 polymer ?
#
loop_
_entity_poly.entity_id
_entity_poly.type
_entity_poly.pdbx_seq_one_letter_code
_entity_poly.pdbx_strand_id
1 'polypeptide(L)' 'SGTAGKGLVDCHCHLSAPDFDRDLDDVLEKAKKANVVALVAVAEHSGEFEKIMQLSE' A
#
# COMPACT_ATOMS: atom_id res chain seq x y z
N SER A 1 6.71 28.25 -10.59
CA SER A 1 6.52 27.76 -9.21
C SER A 1 6.23 26.27 -9.29
N GLY A 2 7.09 25.44 -8.70
CA GLY A 2 6.85 24.01 -8.39
C GLY A 2 6.76 23.02 -9.56
N THR A 3 7.86 22.35 -9.91
CA THR A 3 7.75 20.99 -10.43
C THR A 3 7.26 20.12 -9.28
N ALA A 4 5.98 19.77 -9.23
CA ALA A 4 5.52 18.70 -8.36
C ALA A 4 6.40 17.47 -8.66
N GLY A 5 7.18 17.02 -7.68
CA GLY A 5 8.10 15.90 -7.85
C GLY A 5 7.34 14.68 -8.34
N LYS A 6 7.92 13.92 -9.29
CA LYS A 6 7.33 12.66 -9.76
C LYS A 6 6.95 11.79 -8.55
N GLY A 7 5.72 11.26 -8.54
CA GLY A 7 5.22 10.40 -7.46
C GLY A 7 6.11 9.18 -7.21
N LEU A 8 6.06 8.66 -5.99
CA LEU A 8 6.80 7.48 -5.56
C LEU A 8 5.98 6.21 -5.82
N VAL A 9 6.65 5.16 -6.29
CA VAL A 9 6.06 3.81 -6.40
C VAL A 9 6.73 2.95 -5.34
N ASP A 10 5.94 2.41 -4.42
CA ASP A 10 6.41 1.33 -3.56
C ASP A 10 6.29 0.01 -4.34
N CYS A 11 7.43 -0.52 -4.76
CA CYS A 11 7.50 -1.69 -5.64
C CYS A 11 7.35 -3.02 -4.89
N HIS A 12 7.39 -3.04 -3.56
CA HIS A 12 7.29 -4.27 -2.76
C HIS A 12 6.89 -3.95 -1.33
N CYS A 13 5.66 -4.27 -0.95
CA CYS A 13 5.16 -4.06 0.41
C CYS A 13 4.19 -5.17 0.87
N HIS A 14 4.11 -5.38 2.18
CA HIS A 14 3.30 -6.43 2.80
C HIS A 14 2.05 -5.82 3.46
N LEU A 15 1.12 -5.28 2.66
CA LEU A 15 -0.10 -4.64 3.19
C LEU A 15 -1.07 -5.63 3.83
N SER A 16 -0.95 -6.93 3.54
CA SER A 16 -1.71 -7.99 4.20
C SER A 16 -1.18 -8.37 5.59
N ALA A 17 -0.02 -7.87 6.00
CA ALA A 17 0.58 -8.21 7.28
C ALA A 17 -0.34 -7.84 8.46
N PRO A 18 -0.39 -8.66 9.53
CA PRO A 18 -1.21 -8.38 10.71
C PRO A 18 -0.87 -7.04 11.39
N ASP A 19 0.35 -6.53 11.20
CA ASP A 19 0.81 -5.24 11.72
C ASP A 19 -0.08 -4.06 11.27
N PHE A 20 -0.75 -4.18 10.12
CA PHE A 20 -1.63 -3.14 9.57
C PHE A 20 -3.13 -3.36 9.83
N ASP A 21 -3.53 -4.46 10.49
CA ASP A 21 -4.95 -4.82 10.66
C ASP A 21 -5.80 -3.74 11.37
N ARG A 22 -5.14 -2.88 12.15
CA ARG A 22 -5.82 -1.88 12.99
C ARG A 22 -6.02 -0.54 12.30
N ASP A 23 -5.17 -0.20 11.33
CA ASP A 23 -5.07 1.17 10.81
C ASP A 23 -4.64 1.25 9.33
N LEU A 24 -4.79 0.18 8.56
CA LEU A 24 -4.42 0.13 7.15
C LEU A 24 -4.96 1.33 6.33
N ASP A 25 -6.23 1.68 6.50
CA ASP A 25 -6.83 2.82 5.78
C ASP A 25 -6.14 4.16 6.12
N ASP A 26 -5.81 4.38 7.39
CA ASP A 26 -5.09 5.59 7.82
C ASP A 26 -3.64 5.60 7.29
N VAL A 27 -2.99 4.44 7.23
CA VAL A 27 -1.67 4.27 6.60
C VAL A 27 -1.73 4.59 5.11
N LEU A 28 -2.72 4.10 4.38
CA LEU A 28 -2.91 4.38 2.95
C LEU A 28 -3.19 5.87 2.70
N GLU A 29 -4.00 6.52 3.52
CA GLU A 29 -4.24 7.97 3.43
C GLU A 29 -2.99 8.80 3.72
N LYS A 30 -2.15 8.37 4.67
CA LYS A 30 -0.85 8.99 4.92
C LYS A 30 0.11 8.80 3.74
N ALA A 31 0.11 7.62 3.12
CA ALA A 31 0.94 7.33 1.94
C ALA A 31 0.59 8.23 0.76
N LYS A 32 -0.71 8.44 0.50
CA LYS A 32 -1.19 9.40 -0.52
C LYS A 32 -0.70 10.82 -0.25
N LYS A 33 -0.81 11.29 1.00
CA LYS A 33 -0.31 12.63 1.41
C LYS A 33 1.21 12.75 1.28
N ALA A 34 1.94 11.64 1.38
CA ALA A 34 3.38 11.56 1.18
C ALA A 34 3.80 11.42 -0.30
N ASN A 35 2.87 11.57 -1.26
CA ASN A 35 3.12 11.46 -2.70
C ASN A 35 3.52 10.03 -3.17
N VAL A 36 3.06 8.99 -2.46
CA VAL A 36 3.08 7.61 -2.96
C VAL A 36 1.90 7.42 -3.90
N VAL A 37 2.18 7.10 -5.16
CA VAL A 37 1.17 7.04 -6.24
C VAL A 37 0.77 5.62 -6.63
N ALA A 38 1.56 4.62 -6.23
CA ALA A 38 1.23 3.21 -6.39
C ALA A 38 1.95 2.37 -5.33
N LEU A 39 1.31 1.29 -4.90
CA LEU A 39 1.86 0.29 -4.00
C LEU A 39 1.67 -1.09 -4.64
N VAL A 40 2.72 -1.89 -4.65
CA VAL A 40 2.68 -3.29 -5.09
C VAL A 40 2.62 -4.17 -3.84
N ALA A 41 1.41 -4.61 -3.49
CA ALA A 41 1.19 -5.52 -2.38
C ALA A 41 1.59 -6.95 -2.77
N VAL A 42 2.40 -7.61 -1.95
CA VAL A 42 2.86 -8.99 -2.16
C VAL A 42 2.34 -9.91 -1.06
N ALA A 43 2.25 -11.21 -1.38
CA ALA A 43 1.95 -12.27 -0.42
C ALA A 43 3.25 -12.95 0.03
N GLU A 44 3.34 -13.33 1.31
CA GLU A 44 4.34 -14.28 1.82
C GLU A 44 3.84 -15.73 1.74
N HIS A 45 2.54 -15.94 1.97
CA HIS A 45 1.93 -17.27 1.92
C HIS A 45 0.51 -17.25 1.35
N SER A 46 0.02 -18.41 0.90
CA SER A 46 -1.29 -18.54 0.24
C SER A 46 -2.48 -18.08 1.09
N GLY A 47 -2.36 -18.11 2.42
CA GLY A 47 -3.38 -17.60 3.33
C GLY A 47 -3.66 -16.09 3.20
N GLU A 48 -2.79 -15.32 2.54
CA GLU A 48 -2.97 -13.88 2.35
C GLU A 48 -3.63 -13.51 1.02
N PHE A 49 -3.78 -14.46 0.10
CA PHE A 49 -4.21 -14.17 -1.28
C PHE A 49 -5.56 -13.45 -1.32
N GLU A 50 -6.54 -13.93 -0.56
CA GLU A 50 -7.88 -13.33 -0.51
C GLU A 50 -7.82 -11.88 0.00
N LYS A 51 -7.06 -11.62 1.07
CA LYS A 51 -6.88 -10.28 1.63
C LYS A 51 -6.22 -9.34 0.61
N ILE A 52 -5.22 -9.82 -0.12
CA ILE A 52 -4.54 -9.03 -1.16
C ILE A 52 -5.47 -8.72 -2.34
N MET A 53 -6.28 -9.67 -2.77
CA MET A 53 -7.28 -9.44 -3.83
C MET A 53 -8.29 -8.37 -3.41
N GLN A 54 -8.82 -8.47 -2.18
CA GLN A 54 -9.75 -7.48 -1.63
C GLN A 54 -9.13 -6.08 -1.50
N LEU A 55 -7.82 -5.97 -1.29
CA LEU A 55 -7.12 -4.68 -1.26
C LEU A 55 -6.94 -4.03 -2.64
N SER A 56 -7.15 -4.80 -3.72
CA SER A 56 -6.94 -4.33 -5.10
C SER A 56 -8.21 -3.89 -5.83
N GLU A 57 -9.38 -4.17 -5.25
CA GLU A 57 -10.70 -3.78 -5.77
C GLU A 57 -11.10 -2.36 -5.32
#